data_AF-A0A1D7QM08-F1
#
_entry.id   AF-A0A1D7QM08-F1
#
_cell.length_a   1.000
_cell.length_b   1.000
_cell.length_c   1.000
_cell.angle_alpha   90.00
_cell.angle_beta   90.00
_cell.angle_gamma   90.00
#
_symmetry.space_group_name_H-M   'P 1'
#
loop_
_entity.id
_entity.type
_entity.pdbx_description
1 polymer ?
#
loop_
_entity_poly.entity_id
_entity_poly.type
_entity_poly.pdbx_seq_one_letter_code
_entity_poly.pdbx_strand_id
1 'polypeptide(L)'
;MNDKTLWETIELYDFDNPISEYGFFTRLQNENLWTTHFTEAAILEYKKFMYLAASTDLMVSPSEIIDLVWHQHLIFSTSYHHFCVILGKRIEHIPSTHNHNDFEKFLQAKERTSRAYVKIFGPQPEAIWAYPNMYAPLHLPKYQYHTFKLIYGSLLAIILFLIITYALIQVYPKINNPAFIIGYIILILTTGITLEIYNRKRFSTLLKSWPDNAFIFNLSPFELIYSSYENLSHVVHGVISHLIEEHVILISPDQKLSLNKEWNAKNVKEFIVIATLEAEGPVGYEKLLYILVLKPGFNATARVITSFNKYFRKSAYFVRQYMFNALILSSVLFLGLMRFATGIAKDKPIMLLIIIMIAYLIFMVYYLIRVKKMFPLKTLPEFYKNNTSSLQIDAGRWDWDYFLMGTAALAPVLIPLVQKQRENSADSGGCSTPGDGGSCGSSGCGGCGGD
;
A
#
# COMPACT_ATOMS: atom_id res chain seq x y z
N MET A 1 23.67 29.66 22.40
CA MET A 1 24.07 28.49 21.60
C MET A 1 24.50 28.98 20.23
N ASN A 2 25.59 28.47 19.66
CA ASN A 2 25.95 28.80 18.27
C ASN A 2 24.93 28.12 17.34
N ASP A 3 24.48 28.76 16.24
CA ASP A 3 23.39 28.26 15.39
C ASP A 3 23.61 26.81 14.91
N LYS A 4 24.88 26.45 14.68
CA LYS A 4 25.29 25.09 14.29
C LYS A 4 25.09 24.05 15.38
N THR A 5 25.40 24.39 16.64
CA THR A 5 25.23 23.50 17.80
C THR A 5 23.76 23.21 18.12
N LEU A 6 22.86 24.15 17.81
CA LEU A 6 21.43 23.99 18.02
C LEU A 6 20.83 22.98 17.03
N TRP A 7 21.15 23.12 15.72
CA TRP A 7 20.68 22.16 14.71
C TRP A 7 21.16 20.74 15.01
N GLU A 8 22.45 20.55 15.34
CA GLU A 8 22.99 19.22 15.68
C GLU A 8 22.24 18.56 16.84
N THR A 9 21.87 19.34 17.87
CA THR A 9 21.09 18.83 19.02
C THR A 9 19.66 18.46 18.62
N ILE A 10 19.02 19.25 17.76
CA ILE A 10 17.67 18.99 17.24
C ILE A 10 17.65 17.77 16.33
N GLU A 11 18.63 17.65 15.45
CA GLU A 11 18.77 16.54 14.51
C GLU A 11 18.93 15.21 15.24
N LEU A 12 19.70 15.19 16.34
CA LEU A 12 19.90 14.02 17.19
C LEU A 12 18.75 13.70 18.14
N TYR A 13 17.77 14.60 18.31
CA TYR A 13 16.64 14.34 19.21
C TYR A 13 15.81 13.15 18.73
N ASP A 14 15.74 12.09 19.53
CA ASP A 14 14.95 10.90 19.23
C ASP A 14 13.56 10.99 19.89
N PHE A 15 12.52 11.06 19.06
CA PHE A 15 11.13 11.12 19.50
C PHE A 15 10.61 9.79 20.06
N ASP A 16 11.32 8.69 19.80
CA ASP A 16 10.95 7.35 20.23
C ASP A 16 11.91 6.80 21.28
N ASN A 17 12.63 7.66 22.01
CA ASN A 17 13.44 7.23 23.15
C ASN A 17 12.71 7.44 24.50
N PRO A 18 12.45 6.39 25.31
CA PRO A 18 12.74 4.98 25.03
C PRO A 18 11.78 4.35 24.02
N ILE A 19 12.28 3.35 23.29
CA ILE A 19 11.50 2.64 22.26
C ILE A 19 10.27 2.01 22.93
N SER A 20 9.12 2.17 22.29
CA SER A 20 7.87 1.59 22.74
C SER A 20 7.07 1.00 21.58
N GLU A 21 6.17 0.06 21.90
CA GLU A 21 5.32 -0.60 20.91
C GLU A 21 4.47 0.41 20.12
N TYR A 22 4.02 1.49 20.78
CA TYR A 22 3.16 2.52 20.19
C TYR A 22 3.69 3.93 20.47
N GLY A 23 4.97 4.14 20.14
CA GLY A 23 5.67 5.42 20.25
C GLY A 23 5.22 6.48 19.24
N PHE A 24 5.95 7.58 19.19
CA PHE A 24 5.68 8.72 18.32
C PHE A 24 5.64 8.32 16.85
N PHE A 25 6.67 7.60 16.37
CA PHE A 25 6.76 7.15 14.99
C PHE A 25 5.63 6.17 14.61
N THR A 26 5.42 5.14 15.43
CA THR A 26 4.40 4.12 15.17
C THR A 26 3.00 4.72 15.10
N ARG A 27 2.73 5.69 15.99
CA ARG A 27 1.44 6.38 16.00
C ARG A 27 1.26 7.27 14.76
N LEU A 28 2.30 7.99 14.32
CA LEU A 28 2.24 8.79 13.09
C LEU A 28 1.89 7.93 11.87
N GLN A 29 2.57 6.78 11.74
CA GLN A 29 2.28 5.82 10.67
C GLN A 29 0.84 5.31 10.73
N ASN A 30 0.35 4.93 11.92
CA ASN A 30 -0.95 4.31 12.08
C ASN A 30 -2.12 5.27 11.90
N GLU A 31 -1.99 6.53 12.32
CA GLU A 31 -3.05 7.54 12.20
C GLU A 31 -3.10 8.12 10.78
N ASN A 32 -1.95 8.35 10.15
CA ASN A 32 -1.88 9.01 8.84
C ASN A 32 -1.72 8.03 7.65
N LEU A 33 -1.53 6.74 7.91
CA LEU A 33 -1.28 5.70 6.90
C LEU A 33 -0.07 6.04 6.03
N TRP A 34 1.01 6.49 6.66
CA TRP A 34 2.27 6.85 6.00
C TRP A 34 3.23 5.67 5.93
N THR A 35 4.04 5.65 4.88
CA THR A 35 5.14 4.68 4.76
C THR A 35 6.28 5.04 5.71
N THR A 36 7.12 4.07 6.01
CA THR A 36 8.28 4.22 6.91
C THR A 36 9.14 5.42 6.53
N HIS A 37 9.65 5.43 5.30
CA HIS A 37 10.50 6.52 4.83
C HIS A 37 9.77 7.87 4.73
N PHE A 38 8.48 7.88 4.39
CA PHE A 38 7.71 9.12 4.34
C PHE A 38 7.55 9.72 5.74
N THR A 39 7.29 8.89 6.76
CA THR A 39 7.24 9.33 8.15
C THR A 39 8.60 9.85 8.63
N GLU A 40 9.69 9.15 8.33
CA GLU A 40 11.05 9.61 8.68
C GLU A 40 11.36 10.98 8.05
N ALA A 41 11.05 11.14 6.76
CA ALA A 41 11.21 12.40 6.05
C ALA A 41 10.33 13.52 6.65
N ALA A 42 9.07 13.23 6.98
CA ALA A 42 8.17 14.21 7.60
C ALA A 42 8.68 14.67 8.99
N ILE A 43 9.22 13.74 9.80
CA ILE A 43 9.80 14.06 11.10
C ILE A 43 11.07 14.91 10.95
N LEU A 44 11.93 14.60 9.98
CA LEU A 44 13.12 15.41 9.71
C LEU A 44 12.75 16.84 9.27
N GLU A 45 11.76 16.97 8.39
CA GLU A 45 11.27 18.28 7.96
C GLU A 45 10.57 19.05 9.10
N TYR A 46 9.90 18.34 10.00
CA TYR A 46 9.38 18.92 11.24
C TYR A 46 10.50 19.45 12.15
N LYS A 47 11.59 18.70 12.33
CA LYS A 47 12.77 19.16 13.07
C LYS A 47 13.34 20.46 12.46
N LYS A 48 13.48 20.52 11.13
CA LYS A 48 13.93 21.73 10.41
C LYS A 48 12.97 22.89 10.61
N PHE A 49 11.66 22.66 10.53
CA PHE A 49 10.65 23.68 10.79
C PHE A 49 10.75 24.23 12.22
N MET A 50 10.91 23.36 13.22
CA MET A 50 11.04 23.76 14.63
C MET A 50 12.33 24.54 14.90
N TYR A 51 13.43 24.20 14.21
CA TYR A 51 14.64 25.02 14.21
C TYR A 51 14.35 26.43 13.69
N LEU A 52 13.69 26.56 12.54
CA LEU A 52 13.32 27.88 11.99
C LEU A 52 12.44 28.66 12.95
N ALA A 53 11.46 28.01 13.58
CA ALA A 53 10.57 28.63 14.56
C ALA A 53 11.30 29.11 15.82
N ALA A 54 12.37 28.41 16.23
CA ALA A 54 13.19 28.79 17.38
C ALA A 54 14.20 29.90 17.05
N SER A 55 14.76 29.90 15.84
CA SER A 55 15.79 30.85 15.39
C SER A 55 15.25 32.22 14.94
N THR A 56 13.94 32.44 14.96
CA THR A 56 13.34 33.73 14.56
C THR A 56 12.23 34.16 15.53
N ASP A 57 12.08 35.48 15.67
CA ASP A 57 10.96 36.08 16.41
C ASP A 57 9.75 36.37 15.51
N LEU A 58 9.88 36.08 14.22
CA LEU A 58 8.82 36.25 13.24
C LEU A 58 7.96 34.98 13.14
N MET A 59 6.69 35.16 12.80
CA MET A 59 5.81 34.03 12.53
C MET A 59 6.30 33.21 11.33
N VAL A 60 6.34 31.89 11.51
CA VAL A 60 6.54 30.87 10.47
C VAL A 60 5.30 30.00 10.35
N SER A 61 5.05 29.49 9.15
CA SER A 61 3.93 28.58 8.84
C SER A 61 4.46 27.23 8.35
N PRO A 62 3.98 26.10 8.92
CA PRO A 62 4.32 24.74 8.45
C PRO A 62 3.54 24.37 7.18
N SER A 63 3.94 23.29 6.50
CA SER A 63 3.08 22.60 5.53
C SER A 63 2.04 21.74 6.23
N GLU A 64 1.00 21.27 5.53
CA GLU A 64 -0.02 20.38 6.10
C GLU A 64 0.59 19.10 6.71
N ILE A 65 1.60 18.52 6.07
CA ILE A 65 2.27 17.30 6.56
C ILE A 65 3.07 17.59 7.84
N ILE A 66 3.79 18.71 7.89
CA ILE A 66 4.58 19.10 9.07
C ILE A 66 3.65 19.47 10.22
N ASP A 67 2.52 20.11 9.92
CA ASP A 67 1.50 20.46 10.90
C ASP A 67 0.88 19.21 11.54
N LEU A 68 0.65 18.13 10.77
CA LEU A 68 0.23 16.83 11.33
C LEU A 68 1.26 16.25 12.31
N VAL A 69 2.56 16.32 11.99
CA VAL A 69 3.64 15.89 12.88
C VAL A 69 3.66 16.72 14.16
N TRP A 70 3.53 18.05 14.02
CA TRP A 70 3.52 18.97 15.17
C TRP A 70 2.33 18.73 16.08
N HIS A 71 1.12 18.61 15.53
CA HIS A 71 -0.09 18.30 16.29
C HIS A 71 0.08 17.01 17.09
N GLN A 72 0.64 15.97 16.48
CA GLN A 72 0.90 14.74 17.21
C GLN A 72 1.93 14.97 18.32
N HIS A 73 3.00 15.74 18.08
CA HIS A 73 4.03 15.98 19.10
C HIS A 73 3.48 16.74 20.32
N LEU A 74 2.53 17.67 20.10
CA LEU A 74 1.82 18.34 21.19
C LEU A 74 1.06 17.37 22.12
N ILE A 75 0.61 16.22 21.61
CA ILE A 75 -0.02 15.16 22.42
C ILE A 75 1.02 14.47 23.33
N PHE A 76 2.26 14.32 22.87
CA PHE A 76 3.37 13.80 23.65
C PHE A 76 3.99 14.92 24.52
N SER A 77 3.18 15.49 25.41
CA SER A 77 3.47 16.74 26.14
C SER A 77 4.83 16.77 26.86
N THR A 78 5.26 15.66 27.48
CA THR A 78 6.58 15.55 28.12
C THR A 78 7.72 15.63 27.10
N SER A 79 7.61 14.89 25.99
CA SER A 79 8.59 14.95 24.90
C SER A 79 8.61 16.35 24.27
N TYR A 80 7.43 16.95 24.04
CA TYR A 80 7.32 18.32 23.53
C TYR A 80 7.99 19.34 24.43
N HIS A 81 7.78 19.21 25.75
CA HIS A 81 8.42 20.08 26.72
C HIS A 81 9.95 19.95 26.67
N HIS A 82 10.48 18.72 26.70
CA HIS A 82 11.93 18.48 26.58
C HIS A 82 12.50 19.03 25.28
N PHE A 83 11.79 18.87 24.16
CA PHE A 83 12.20 19.40 22.88
C PHE A 83 12.20 20.95 22.90
N CYS A 84 11.20 21.60 23.50
CA CYS A 84 11.20 23.05 23.68
C CYS A 84 12.34 23.56 24.57
N VAL A 85 12.76 22.79 25.59
CA VAL A 85 13.93 23.11 26.42
C VAL A 85 15.20 23.11 25.56
N ILE A 86 15.35 22.12 24.67
CA ILE A 86 16.47 22.08 23.70
C ILE A 86 16.43 23.27 22.74
N LEU A 87 15.24 23.62 22.25
CA LEU A 87 15.04 24.79 21.38
C LEU A 87 15.35 26.12 22.09
N GLY A 88 15.38 26.14 23.43
CA GLY A 88 15.52 27.36 24.23
C GLY A 88 14.28 28.27 24.19
N LYS A 89 13.20 27.83 23.56
CA LYS A 89 11.97 28.60 23.35
C LYS A 89 10.79 27.64 23.22
N ARG A 90 9.69 27.92 23.92
CA ARG A 90 8.42 27.22 23.72
C ARG A 90 7.75 27.78 22.47
N ILE A 91 7.50 26.93 21.48
CA ILE A 91 6.79 27.32 20.27
C ILE A 91 5.28 27.16 20.54
N GLU A 92 4.53 28.23 20.40
CA GLU A 92 3.07 28.20 20.56
C GLU A 92 2.40 27.92 19.22
N HIS A 93 1.44 27.00 19.20
CA HIS A 93 0.60 26.75 18.04
C HIS A 93 -0.54 27.76 17.99
N ILE A 94 -0.71 28.43 16.86
CA ILE A 94 -1.81 29.37 16.63
C ILE A 94 -2.70 28.74 15.55
N PRO A 95 -3.92 28.28 15.90
CA PRO A 95 -4.83 27.69 14.93
C PRO A 95 -5.16 28.68 13.81
N SER A 96 -5.25 28.19 12.57
CA SER A 96 -5.81 28.99 11.49
C SER A 96 -7.30 29.22 11.77
N THR A 97 -7.68 30.45 12.11
CA THR A 97 -9.10 30.81 12.17
C THR A 97 -9.61 31.01 10.73
N HIS A 98 -10.90 30.73 10.47
CA HIS A 98 -11.52 30.98 9.15
C HIS A 98 -11.75 32.49 8.89
N ASN A 99 -11.06 33.37 9.62
CA ASN A 99 -11.17 34.80 9.46
C ASN A 99 -10.37 35.25 8.24
N HIS A 100 -11.03 35.91 7.30
CA HIS A 100 -10.41 36.43 6.08
C HIS A 100 -9.22 37.37 6.36
N ASN A 101 -9.21 38.08 7.50
CA ASN A 101 -8.10 38.96 7.88
C ASN A 101 -6.79 38.22 8.21
N ASP A 102 -6.86 36.96 8.64
CA ASP A 102 -5.66 36.18 8.98
C ASP A 102 -5.02 35.54 7.74
N PHE A 103 -5.72 35.49 6.61
CA PHE A 103 -5.26 34.84 5.38
C PHE A 103 -3.95 35.46 4.85
N GLU A 104 -3.88 36.79 4.74
CA GLU A 104 -2.67 37.48 4.29
C GLU A 104 -1.50 37.24 5.24
N LYS A 105 -1.76 37.23 6.55
CA LYS A 105 -0.74 36.97 7.58
C LYS A 105 -0.15 35.56 7.43
N PHE A 106 -0.99 34.54 7.24
CA PHE A 106 -0.53 33.17 7.03
C PHE A 106 0.20 33.00 5.69
N LEU A 107 -0.25 33.67 4.62
CA LEU A 107 0.43 33.65 3.33
C LEU A 107 1.85 34.25 3.43
N GLN A 108 1.98 35.42 4.07
CA GLN A 108 3.28 36.04 4.34
C GLN A 108 4.17 35.16 5.22
N ALA A 109 3.60 34.51 6.23
CA ALA A 109 4.35 33.57 7.07
C ALA A 109 4.86 32.36 6.27
N LYS A 110 4.04 31.81 5.35
CA LYS A 110 4.44 30.71 4.47
C LYS A 110 5.58 31.10 3.53
N GLU A 111 5.49 32.26 2.90
CA GLU A 111 6.58 32.76 2.04
C GLU A 111 7.87 32.98 2.84
N ARG A 112 7.75 33.55 4.05
CA ARG A 112 8.89 33.76 4.94
C ARG A 112 9.53 32.44 5.35
N THR A 113 8.74 31.44 5.75
CA THR A 113 9.24 30.10 6.07
C THR A 113 10.02 29.54 4.89
N SER A 114 9.47 29.61 3.68
CA SER A 114 10.12 29.06 2.48
C SER A 114 11.46 29.74 2.21
N ARG A 115 11.53 31.08 2.27
CA ARG A 115 12.79 31.82 2.08
C ARG A 115 13.82 31.48 3.16
N ALA A 116 13.41 31.41 4.43
CA ALA A 116 14.30 31.08 5.54
C ALA A 116 14.81 29.63 5.44
N TYR A 117 13.93 28.69 5.12
CA TYR A 117 14.28 27.30 4.88
C TYR A 117 15.31 27.18 3.76
N VAL A 118 15.05 27.79 2.60
CA VAL A 118 15.94 27.70 1.43
C VAL A 118 17.32 28.26 1.73
N LYS A 119 17.39 29.34 2.52
CA LYS A 119 18.66 29.94 2.93
C LYS A 119 19.52 29.01 3.81
N ILE A 120 18.89 28.18 4.65
CA ILE A 120 19.58 27.40 5.69
C ILE A 120 19.78 25.94 5.25
N PHE A 121 18.75 25.31 4.70
CA PHE A 121 18.70 23.87 4.41
C PHE A 121 18.68 23.56 2.90
N GLY A 122 18.58 24.58 2.04
CA GLY A 122 18.42 24.40 0.60
C GLY A 122 16.98 24.11 0.17
N PRO A 123 16.73 23.53 -1.01
CA PRO A 123 15.39 23.40 -1.56
C PRO A 123 14.48 22.54 -0.68
N GLN A 124 13.22 22.99 -0.50
CA GLN A 124 12.21 22.25 0.23
C GLN A 124 11.78 20.99 -0.54
N PRO A 125 11.79 19.79 0.08
CA PRO A 125 11.29 18.59 -0.58
C PRO A 125 9.79 18.72 -0.86
N GLU A 126 9.41 18.74 -2.14
CA GLU A 126 8.02 18.95 -2.56
C GLU A 126 7.04 17.95 -1.94
N ALA A 127 7.46 16.68 -1.81
CA ALA A 127 6.66 15.61 -1.22
C ALA A 127 6.13 15.94 0.19
N ILE A 128 6.84 16.79 0.95
CA ILE A 128 6.48 17.20 2.31
C ILE A 128 5.96 18.64 2.38
N TRP A 129 6.50 19.55 1.57
CA TRP A 129 6.18 20.98 1.67
C TRP A 129 5.12 21.48 0.68
N ALA A 130 5.01 20.87 -0.50
CA ALA A 130 4.15 21.36 -1.58
C ALA A 130 2.79 20.65 -1.61
N TYR A 131 2.76 19.38 -1.22
CA TYR A 131 1.57 18.55 -1.32
C TYR A 131 0.82 18.40 0.01
N PRO A 132 -0.53 18.30 -0.01
CA PRO A 132 -1.33 18.15 1.21
C PRO A 132 -1.24 16.74 1.83
N ASN A 133 -0.84 15.74 1.05
CA ASN A 133 -0.70 14.36 1.53
C ASN A 133 0.25 13.55 0.64
N MET A 134 0.67 12.41 1.17
CA MET A 134 1.59 11.45 0.54
C MET A 134 1.17 10.98 -0.87
N TYR A 135 -0.14 10.92 -1.18
CA TYR A 135 -0.63 10.40 -2.46
C TYR A 135 -0.73 11.45 -3.57
N ALA A 136 -0.79 12.73 -3.22
CA ALA A 136 -0.98 13.82 -4.18
C ALA A 136 0.08 13.88 -5.32
N PRO A 137 1.38 13.59 -5.09
CA PRO A 137 2.39 13.55 -6.15
C PRO A 137 2.11 12.53 -7.27
N LEU A 138 1.27 11.52 -7.01
CA LEU A 138 0.97 10.48 -8.01
C LEU A 138 -0.02 10.96 -9.09
N HIS A 139 -0.66 12.12 -8.90
CA HIS A 139 -1.64 12.71 -9.79
C HIS A 139 -2.72 11.71 -10.26
N LEU A 140 -3.24 10.89 -9.33
CA LEU A 140 -4.28 9.91 -9.61
C LEU A 140 -5.67 10.46 -9.21
N PRO A 141 -6.40 11.13 -10.12
CA PRO A 141 -7.75 11.58 -9.82
C PRO A 141 -8.66 10.38 -9.55
N LYS A 142 -9.58 10.54 -8.58
CA LYS A 142 -10.64 9.55 -8.33
C LYS A 142 -11.53 9.43 -9.56
N TYR A 143 -11.98 8.22 -9.88
CA TYR A 143 -12.96 8.03 -10.96
C TYR A 143 -14.29 8.67 -10.56
N GLN A 144 -14.77 9.62 -11.35
CA GLN A 144 -16.08 10.24 -11.16
C GLN A 144 -17.07 9.64 -12.18
N TYR A 145 -18.16 9.07 -11.67
CA TYR A 145 -19.22 8.54 -12.52
C TYR A 145 -20.06 9.69 -13.06
N HIS A 146 -19.89 10.04 -14.33
CA HIS A 146 -20.80 10.95 -15.01
C HIS A 146 -21.91 10.13 -15.65
N THR A 147 -23.10 10.15 -15.04
CA THR A 147 -24.30 9.40 -15.47
C THR A 147 -24.62 9.60 -16.95
N PHE A 148 -24.53 10.83 -17.46
CA PHE A 148 -24.75 11.12 -18.88
C PHE A 148 -23.77 10.39 -19.81
N LYS A 149 -22.47 10.35 -19.48
CA LYS A 149 -21.47 9.62 -20.30
C LYS A 149 -21.73 8.12 -20.29
N LEU A 150 -22.26 7.58 -19.19
CA LEU A 150 -22.64 6.17 -19.10
C LEU A 150 -23.85 5.86 -19.99
N ILE A 151 -24.85 6.74 -20.05
CA ILE A 151 -26.05 6.56 -20.89
C ILE A 151 -25.70 6.63 -22.38
N TYR A 152 -24.95 7.64 -22.83
CA TYR A 152 -24.54 7.71 -24.23
C TYR A 152 -23.60 6.56 -24.60
N GLY A 153 -22.70 6.17 -23.68
CA GLY A 153 -21.83 5.01 -23.86
C GLY A 153 -22.62 3.70 -24.00
N SER A 154 -23.68 3.51 -23.19
CA SER A 154 -24.51 2.31 -23.27
C SER A 154 -25.37 2.29 -24.55
N LEU A 155 -25.95 3.41 -24.96
CA LEU A 155 -26.67 3.52 -26.23
C LEU A 155 -25.77 3.20 -27.44
N LEU A 156 -24.57 3.76 -27.48
CA LEU A 156 -23.59 3.47 -28.53
C LEU A 156 -23.18 1.98 -28.51
N ALA A 157 -22.99 1.41 -27.32
CA ALA A 157 -22.67 -0.01 -27.18
C ALA A 157 -23.81 -0.91 -27.67
N ILE A 158 -25.08 -0.55 -27.43
CA ILE A 158 -26.26 -1.27 -27.94
C ILE A 158 -26.30 -1.22 -29.47
N ILE A 159 -26.07 -0.04 -30.07
CA ILE A 159 -26.06 0.10 -31.54
C ILE A 159 -24.94 -0.77 -32.13
N LEU A 160 -23.73 -0.68 -31.58
CA LEU A 160 -22.60 -1.49 -32.02
C LEU A 160 -22.89 -2.99 -31.86
N PHE A 161 -23.51 -3.38 -30.75
CA PHE A 161 -23.96 -4.75 -30.51
C PHE A 161 -24.92 -5.25 -31.59
N LEU A 162 -25.93 -4.45 -31.97
CA LEU A 162 -26.87 -4.79 -33.04
C LEU A 162 -26.21 -4.93 -34.42
N ILE A 163 -25.21 -4.09 -34.70
CA ILE A 163 -24.44 -4.18 -35.95
C ILE A 163 -23.61 -5.46 -35.97
N ILE A 164 -22.92 -5.76 -34.87
CA ILE A 164 -22.08 -6.96 -34.75
C ILE A 164 -22.94 -8.23 -34.83
N THR A 165 -24.08 -8.29 -34.14
CA THR A 165 -24.99 -9.45 -34.22
C THR A 165 -25.45 -9.70 -35.65
N TYR A 166 -25.89 -8.64 -36.35
CA TYR A 166 -26.33 -8.75 -37.74
C TYR A 166 -25.22 -9.30 -38.64
N ALA A 167 -24.00 -8.77 -38.53
CA ALA A 167 -22.84 -9.25 -39.29
C ALA A 167 -22.52 -10.73 -38.97
N LEU A 168 -22.54 -11.10 -37.70
CA LEU A 168 -22.23 -12.46 -37.26
C LEU A 168 -23.25 -13.49 -37.75
N ILE A 169 -24.54 -13.16 -37.81
CA ILE A 169 -25.60 -14.05 -38.34
C ILE A 169 -25.32 -14.43 -39.81
N GLN A 170 -24.74 -13.52 -40.61
CA GLN A 170 -24.41 -13.80 -42.02
C GLN A 170 -23.19 -14.73 -42.19
N VAL A 171 -22.26 -14.70 -41.23
CA VAL A 171 -20.98 -15.44 -41.31
C VAL A 171 -21.07 -16.80 -40.63
N TYR A 172 -21.72 -16.90 -39.47
CA TYR A 172 -21.76 -18.13 -38.68
C TYR A 172 -22.27 -19.38 -39.44
N PRO A 173 -23.29 -19.31 -40.31
CA PRO A 173 -23.74 -20.47 -41.07
C PRO A 173 -22.66 -21.08 -41.97
N LYS A 174 -21.64 -20.31 -42.37
CA LYS A 174 -20.56 -20.75 -43.26
C LYS A 174 -19.43 -21.48 -42.52
N ILE A 175 -19.36 -21.35 -41.20
CA ILE A 175 -18.30 -21.95 -40.38
C ILE A 175 -18.79 -23.30 -39.86
N ASN A 176 -18.16 -24.38 -40.29
CA ASN A 176 -18.47 -25.73 -39.83
C ASN A 176 -17.77 -26.07 -38.49
N ASN A 177 -18.34 -27.03 -37.75
CA ASN A 177 -17.71 -27.67 -36.60
C ASN A 177 -16.71 -28.72 -37.14
N PRO A 178 -15.45 -28.86 -36.65
CA PRO A 178 -14.81 -28.31 -35.44
C PRO A 178 -14.07 -26.97 -35.56
N ALA A 179 -14.00 -26.38 -36.76
CA ALA A 179 -13.21 -25.17 -37.00
C ALA A 179 -13.58 -24.01 -36.06
N PHE A 180 -14.87 -23.81 -35.77
CA PHE A 180 -15.30 -22.79 -34.81
C PHE A 180 -14.72 -23.02 -33.41
N ILE A 181 -14.77 -24.25 -32.89
CA ILE A 181 -14.36 -24.57 -31.53
C ILE A 181 -12.86 -24.34 -31.36
N ILE A 182 -12.07 -24.82 -32.32
CA ILE A 182 -10.62 -24.61 -32.34
C ILE A 182 -10.30 -23.12 -32.42
N GLY A 183 -10.96 -22.39 -33.34
CA GLY A 183 -10.79 -20.94 -33.47
C GLY A 183 -11.18 -20.18 -32.20
N TYR A 184 -12.24 -20.60 -31.51
CA TYR A 184 -12.68 -19.97 -30.27
C TYR A 184 -11.69 -20.19 -29.11
N ILE A 185 -11.12 -21.39 -28.98
CA ILE A 185 -10.07 -21.67 -27.99
C ILE A 185 -8.82 -20.82 -28.28
N ILE A 186 -8.37 -20.77 -29.55
CA ILE A 186 -7.24 -19.93 -29.95
C ILE A 186 -7.52 -18.45 -29.63
N LEU A 187 -8.74 -17.97 -29.90
CA LEU A 187 -9.15 -16.60 -29.59
C LEU A 187 -9.09 -16.31 -28.08
N ILE A 188 -9.57 -17.23 -27.24
CA ILE A 188 -9.50 -17.10 -25.78
C ILE A 188 -8.04 -17.00 -25.31
N LEU A 189 -7.18 -17.90 -25.76
CA LEU A 189 -5.77 -17.95 -25.37
C LEU A 189 -5.01 -16.69 -25.82
N THR A 190 -5.16 -16.32 -27.09
CA THR A 190 -4.51 -15.14 -27.66
C THR A 190 -5.00 -13.85 -26.99
N THR A 191 -6.29 -13.75 -26.68
CA THR A 191 -6.84 -12.61 -25.94
C THR A 191 -6.25 -12.53 -24.53
N GLY A 192 -6.19 -13.64 -23.79
CA GLY A 192 -5.62 -13.69 -22.45
C GLY A 192 -4.14 -13.27 -22.42
N ILE A 193 -3.33 -13.77 -23.35
CA ILE A 193 -1.90 -13.41 -23.48
C ILE A 193 -1.74 -11.94 -23.84
N THR A 194 -2.52 -11.45 -24.81
CA THR A 194 -2.45 -10.06 -25.27
C THR A 194 -2.82 -9.10 -24.15
N LEU A 195 -3.90 -9.39 -23.40
CA LEU A 195 -4.30 -8.58 -22.24
C LEU A 195 -3.26 -8.61 -21.13
N GLU A 196 -2.63 -9.75 -20.84
CA GLU A 196 -1.55 -9.85 -19.85
C GLU A 196 -0.37 -8.94 -20.22
N ILE A 197 0.11 -9.00 -21.46
CA ILE A 197 1.20 -8.16 -21.94
C ILE A 197 0.80 -6.67 -21.91
N TYR A 198 -0.41 -6.36 -22.38
CA TYR A 198 -0.95 -5.01 -22.39
C TYR A 198 -1.00 -4.42 -20.97
N ASN A 199 -1.58 -5.13 -20.01
CA ASN A 199 -1.72 -4.63 -18.64
C ASN A 199 -0.37 -4.44 -17.96
N ARG A 200 0.56 -5.40 -18.09
CA ARG A 200 1.91 -5.27 -17.53
C ARG A 200 2.64 -4.05 -18.09
N LYS A 201 2.58 -3.84 -19.41
CA LYS A 201 3.19 -2.66 -20.05
C LYS A 201 2.57 -1.36 -19.56
N ARG A 202 1.23 -1.30 -19.46
CA ARG A 202 0.49 -0.13 -18.98
C ARG A 202 0.79 0.20 -17.52
N PHE A 203 0.83 -0.80 -16.63
CA PHE A 203 1.18 -0.58 -15.23
C PHE A 203 2.65 -0.17 -15.06
N SER A 204 3.57 -0.78 -15.80
CA SER A 204 4.99 -0.39 -15.78
C SER A 204 5.19 1.05 -16.29
N THR A 205 4.49 1.42 -17.37
CA THR A 205 4.55 2.79 -17.92
C THR A 205 3.99 3.81 -16.94
N LEU A 206 2.90 3.48 -16.24
CA LEU A 206 2.35 4.34 -15.20
C LEU A 206 3.34 4.53 -14.05
N LEU A 207 3.94 3.44 -13.55
CA LEU A 207 4.91 3.50 -12.46
C LEU A 207 6.08 4.44 -12.83
N LYS A 208 6.64 4.29 -14.04
CA LYS A 208 7.71 5.16 -14.55
C LYS A 208 7.31 6.61 -14.81
N SER A 209 6.03 6.93 -14.84
CA SER A 209 5.54 8.31 -15.05
C SER A 209 5.42 9.13 -13.77
N TRP A 210 5.54 8.48 -12.61
CA TRP A 210 5.52 9.17 -11.33
C TRP A 210 6.87 9.83 -11.02
N PRO A 211 6.87 10.94 -10.25
CA PRO A 211 8.10 11.65 -9.96
C PRO A 211 9.02 10.83 -9.06
N ASP A 212 10.33 10.92 -9.27
CA ASP A 212 11.34 10.11 -8.56
C ASP A 212 11.30 10.29 -7.03
N ASN A 213 10.84 11.44 -6.55
CA ASN A 213 10.67 11.75 -5.12
C ASN A 213 9.34 11.23 -4.52
N ALA A 214 8.51 10.51 -5.29
CA ALA A 214 7.28 9.93 -4.78
C ALA A 214 7.58 8.84 -3.74
N PHE A 215 6.73 8.74 -2.72
CA PHE A 215 6.87 7.76 -1.63
C PHE A 215 6.99 6.31 -2.12
N ILE A 216 6.41 6.00 -3.29
CA ILE A 216 6.36 4.65 -3.86
C ILE A 216 7.74 4.14 -4.28
N PHE A 217 8.73 5.03 -4.45
CA PHE A 217 10.12 4.68 -4.77
C PHE A 217 11.02 4.62 -3.52
N ASN A 218 10.48 4.96 -2.35
CA ASN A 218 11.17 4.89 -1.07
C ASN A 218 10.40 4.01 -0.08
N LEU A 219 9.97 2.82 -0.52
CA LEU A 219 9.33 1.84 0.34
C LEU A 219 10.36 1.03 1.11
N SER A 220 10.06 0.74 2.37
CA SER A 220 10.86 -0.17 3.19
C SER A 220 10.75 -1.62 2.70
N PRO A 221 11.73 -2.47 3.01
CA PRO A 221 11.69 -3.89 2.65
C PRO A 221 10.42 -4.59 3.16
N PHE A 222 9.99 -4.28 4.39
CA PHE A 222 8.79 -4.88 4.98
C PHE A 222 7.50 -4.49 4.24
N GLU A 223 7.40 -3.25 3.77
CA GLU A 223 6.29 -2.78 2.94
C GLU A 223 6.26 -3.51 1.59
N LEU A 224 7.42 -3.75 0.98
CA LEU A 224 7.54 -4.48 -0.28
C LEU A 224 7.28 -5.98 -0.11
N ILE A 225 7.74 -6.60 0.98
CA ILE A 225 7.43 -7.98 1.34
C ILE A 225 5.92 -8.13 1.50
N TYR A 226 5.28 -7.25 2.27
CA TYR A 226 3.82 -7.27 2.41
C TYR A 226 3.12 -7.05 1.07
N SER A 227 3.59 -6.12 0.22
CA SER A 227 3.03 -5.92 -1.12
C SER A 227 3.14 -7.15 -2.02
N SER A 228 4.21 -7.94 -1.87
CA SER A 228 4.47 -9.14 -2.69
C SER A 228 3.58 -10.33 -2.29
N TYR A 229 3.29 -10.48 -1.00
CA TYR A 229 2.59 -11.66 -0.47
C TYR A 229 1.15 -11.37 0.01
N GLU A 230 0.78 -10.12 0.25
CA GLU A 230 -0.47 -9.70 0.95
C GLU A 230 -0.69 -10.41 2.30
N ASN A 231 0.39 -10.87 2.94
CA ASN A 231 0.33 -11.61 4.20
C ASN A 231 1.43 -11.15 5.15
N LEU A 232 1.02 -10.66 6.32
CA LEU A 232 1.91 -10.09 7.32
C LEU A 232 2.83 -11.13 7.97
N SER A 233 2.46 -12.42 7.93
CA SER A 233 3.31 -13.50 8.44
C SER A 233 4.68 -13.48 7.80
N HIS A 234 4.79 -13.16 6.51
CA HIS A 234 6.08 -13.07 5.83
C HIS A 234 7.00 -11.98 6.39
N VAL A 235 6.44 -10.87 6.86
CA VAL A 235 7.20 -9.80 7.53
C VAL A 235 7.68 -10.28 8.89
N VAL A 236 6.80 -10.94 9.66
CA VAL A 236 7.15 -11.50 10.97
C VAL A 236 8.24 -12.58 10.86
N HIS A 237 8.15 -13.46 9.86
CA HIS A 237 9.16 -14.48 9.59
C HIS A 237 10.54 -13.86 9.37
N GLY A 238 10.62 -12.77 8.59
CA GLY A 238 11.89 -12.07 8.35
C GLY A 238 12.50 -11.52 9.64
N VAL A 239 11.70 -10.84 10.47
CA VAL A 239 12.20 -10.28 11.75
C VAL A 239 12.63 -11.37 12.72
N ILE A 240 11.84 -12.45 12.87
CA ILE A 240 12.20 -13.57 13.74
C ILE A 240 13.46 -14.28 13.22
N SER A 241 13.56 -14.48 11.91
CA SER A 241 14.74 -15.06 11.26
C SER A 241 16.01 -14.29 11.61
N HIS A 242 15.98 -12.96 11.46
CA HIS A 242 17.10 -12.11 11.81
C HIS A 242 17.49 -12.21 13.28
N LEU A 243 16.50 -12.20 14.19
CA LEU A 243 16.75 -12.33 15.63
C LEU A 243 17.31 -13.72 16.03
N ILE A 244 17.00 -14.76 15.27
CA ILE A 244 17.60 -16.10 15.45
C ILE A 244 19.06 -16.10 14.99
N GLU A 245 19.35 -15.48 13.83
CA GLU A 245 20.70 -15.36 13.28
C GLU A 245 21.63 -14.54 14.19
N GLU A 246 21.10 -13.47 14.81
CA GLU A 246 21.82 -12.66 15.81
C GLU A 246 21.93 -13.34 17.19
N HIS A 247 21.49 -14.59 17.32
CA HIS A 247 21.46 -15.40 18.53
C HIS A 247 20.71 -14.74 19.71
N VAL A 248 19.72 -13.89 19.41
CA VAL A 248 18.83 -13.27 20.41
C VAL A 248 17.74 -14.25 20.83
N ILE A 249 17.18 -14.97 19.85
CA ILE A 249 16.16 -15.98 20.06
C ILE A 249 16.76 -17.37 19.85
N LEU A 250 16.51 -18.29 20.79
CA LEU A 250 16.83 -19.70 20.65
C LEU A 250 15.56 -20.52 20.47
N ILE A 251 15.67 -21.58 19.68
CA ILE A 251 14.62 -22.58 19.51
C ILE A 251 14.99 -23.78 20.37
N SER A 252 14.18 -24.04 21.39
CA SER A 252 14.33 -25.20 22.27
C SER A 252 13.98 -26.50 21.53
N PRO A 253 14.44 -27.67 22.03
CA PRO A 253 14.11 -28.97 21.41
C PRO A 253 12.61 -29.26 21.29
N ASP A 254 11.78 -28.62 22.13
CA ASP A 254 10.32 -28.67 22.09
C ASP A 254 9.68 -27.67 21.10
N GLN A 255 10.48 -27.10 20.18
CA GLN A 255 10.08 -26.11 19.16
C GLN A 255 9.54 -24.79 19.73
N LYS A 256 9.85 -24.46 20.99
CA LYS A 256 9.50 -23.16 21.58
C LYS A 256 10.62 -22.15 21.40
N LEU A 257 10.23 -20.90 21.17
CA LEU A 257 11.14 -19.76 21.05
C LEU A 257 11.27 -19.10 22.41
N SER A 258 12.51 -18.82 22.82
CA SER A 258 12.84 -18.13 24.07
C SER A 258 13.98 -17.14 23.86
N LEU A 259 14.02 -16.10 24.69
CA LEU A 259 15.12 -15.14 24.69
C LEU A 259 16.36 -15.75 25.33
N ASN A 260 17.50 -15.51 24.72
CA ASN A 260 18.80 -16.01 25.16
C ASN A 260 19.62 -14.94 25.90
N LYS A 261 19.54 -13.69 25.44
CA LYS A 261 20.29 -12.55 25.98
C LYS A 261 19.43 -11.30 26.01
N GLU A 262 19.73 -10.39 26.93
CA GLU A 262 19.21 -9.03 26.88
C GLU A 262 19.69 -8.38 25.58
N TRP A 263 18.74 -7.85 24.80
CA TRP A 263 19.02 -7.22 23.52
C TRP A 263 18.38 -5.84 23.49
N ASN A 264 19.21 -4.83 23.25
CA ASN A 264 18.70 -3.50 22.99
C ASN A 264 18.16 -3.44 21.57
N ALA A 265 16.83 -3.45 21.44
CA ALA A 265 16.15 -3.43 20.16
C ALA A 265 16.59 -2.21 19.34
N LYS A 266 16.95 -2.43 18.07
CA LYS A 266 17.39 -1.34 17.18
C LYS A 266 16.22 -0.65 16.49
N ASN A 267 15.07 -1.31 16.44
CA ASN A 267 13.86 -0.79 15.81
C ASN A 267 12.60 -1.29 16.54
N VAL A 268 11.47 -0.65 16.26
CA VAL A 268 10.17 -0.98 16.88
C VAL A 268 9.75 -2.43 16.65
N LYS A 269 10.05 -3.03 15.50
CA LYS A 269 9.62 -4.40 15.18
C LYS A 269 10.41 -5.43 16.01
N GLU A 270 11.72 -5.25 16.16
CA GLU A 270 12.53 -6.05 17.09
C GLU A 270 12.05 -5.89 18.53
N PHE A 271 11.80 -4.65 18.96
CA PHE A 271 11.29 -4.36 20.30
C PHE A 271 10.00 -5.11 20.59
N ILE A 272 9.04 -5.09 19.65
CA ILE A 272 7.76 -5.79 19.80
C ILE A 272 7.98 -7.31 19.95
N VAL A 273 8.88 -7.91 19.17
CA VAL A 273 9.16 -9.35 19.28
C VAL A 273 9.76 -9.69 20.65
N ILE A 274 10.75 -8.92 21.08
CA ILE A 274 11.45 -9.13 22.35
C ILE A 274 10.49 -8.92 23.53
N ALA A 275 9.80 -7.79 23.59
CA ALA A 275 8.82 -7.50 24.65
C ALA A 275 7.69 -8.55 24.71
N THR A 276 7.28 -9.10 23.56
CA THR A 276 6.27 -10.17 23.53
C THR A 276 6.82 -11.48 24.10
N LEU A 277 8.08 -11.83 23.81
CA LEU A 277 8.73 -13.02 24.37
C LEU A 277 9.04 -12.87 25.86
N GLU A 278 9.39 -11.67 26.33
CA GLU A 278 9.56 -11.38 27.75
C GLU A 278 8.25 -11.55 28.52
N ALA A 279 7.13 -11.11 27.95
CA ALA A 279 5.82 -11.19 28.59
C ALA A 279 5.24 -12.62 28.62
N GLU A 280 5.42 -13.39 27.55
CA GLU A 280 4.80 -14.72 27.41
C GLU A 280 5.71 -15.88 27.83
N GLY A 281 7.03 -15.66 27.93
CA GLY A 281 8.02 -16.72 28.18
C GLY A 281 8.25 -17.62 26.95
N PRO A 282 8.68 -18.89 27.14
CA PRO A 282 8.87 -19.82 26.01
C PRO A 282 7.55 -20.15 25.30
N VAL A 283 7.41 -19.73 24.05
CA VAL A 283 6.17 -19.91 23.27
C VAL A 283 6.40 -20.67 21.98
N GLY A 284 5.44 -21.50 21.57
CA GLY A 284 5.43 -22.10 20.24
C GLY A 284 5.24 -21.06 19.13
N TYR A 285 5.83 -21.33 17.97
CA TYR A 285 5.88 -20.38 16.85
C TYR A 285 4.51 -19.88 16.37
N GLU A 286 3.51 -20.76 16.26
CA GLU A 286 2.18 -20.40 15.76
C GLU A 286 1.48 -19.39 16.67
N LYS A 287 1.55 -19.57 18.00
CA LYS A 287 0.98 -18.64 18.97
C LYS A 287 1.71 -17.31 18.93
N LEU A 288 3.04 -17.32 18.84
CA LEU A 288 3.85 -16.09 18.72
C LEU A 288 3.47 -15.32 17.45
N LEU A 289 3.39 -15.99 16.31
CA LEU A 289 2.99 -15.40 15.03
C LEU A 289 1.61 -14.74 15.12
N TYR A 290 0.63 -15.43 15.72
CA TYR A 290 -0.72 -14.91 15.91
C TYR A 290 -0.73 -13.61 16.72
N ILE A 291 0.03 -13.55 17.82
CA ILE A 291 0.13 -12.34 18.66
C ILE A 291 0.78 -11.20 17.87
N LEU A 292 1.93 -11.46 17.22
CA LEU A 292 2.72 -10.43 16.55
C LEU A 292 2.00 -9.78 15.36
N VAL A 293 1.20 -10.55 14.61
CA VAL A 293 0.43 -10.03 13.46
C VAL A 293 -0.61 -8.99 13.91
N LEU A 294 -1.12 -9.09 15.14
CA LEU A 294 -2.10 -8.14 15.67
C LEU A 294 -1.47 -6.87 16.23
N LYS A 295 -0.16 -6.86 16.49
CA LYS A 295 0.56 -5.75 17.11
C LYS A 295 0.65 -4.54 16.16
N PRO A 296 0.45 -3.29 16.65
CA PRO A 296 0.39 -2.10 15.81
C PRO A 296 1.63 -1.84 14.95
N GLY A 297 2.84 -2.14 15.45
CA GLY A 297 4.08 -1.90 14.69
C GLY A 297 4.25 -2.82 13.47
N PHE A 298 3.68 -4.03 13.51
CA PHE A 298 3.61 -4.91 12.34
C PHE A 298 2.41 -4.52 11.45
N ASN A 299 1.23 -4.37 12.06
CA ASN A 299 -0.01 -4.06 11.35
C ASN A 299 0.05 -2.73 10.58
N ALA A 300 0.82 -1.74 11.04
CA ALA A 300 1.07 -0.49 10.31
C ALA A 300 1.51 -0.74 8.86
N THR A 301 2.42 -1.70 8.64
CA THR A 301 2.94 -2.11 7.33
C THR A 301 1.82 -2.61 6.42
N ALA A 302 0.92 -3.43 6.95
CA ALA A 302 -0.22 -3.96 6.22
C ALA A 302 -1.23 -2.85 5.87
N ARG A 303 -1.51 -1.97 6.84
CA ARG A 303 -2.49 -0.89 6.71
C ARG A 303 -2.07 0.13 5.65
N VAL A 304 -0.81 0.55 5.61
CA VAL A 304 -0.33 1.53 4.62
C VAL A 304 -0.45 0.99 3.19
N ILE A 305 0.05 -0.23 2.93
CA ILE A 305 -0.01 -0.83 1.60
C ILE A 305 -1.45 -1.13 1.18
N THR A 306 -2.28 -1.61 2.10
CA THR A 306 -3.71 -1.85 1.82
C THR A 306 -4.46 -0.55 1.51
N SER A 307 -4.15 0.53 2.24
CA SER A 307 -4.71 1.86 2.00
C SER A 307 -4.31 2.39 0.61
N PHE A 308 -3.04 2.30 0.27
CA PHE A 308 -2.55 2.66 -1.06
C PHE A 308 -3.23 1.82 -2.16
N ASN A 309 -3.33 0.50 -2.00
CA ASN A 309 -4.02 -0.37 -2.96
C ASN A 309 -5.51 0.00 -3.13
N LYS A 310 -6.18 0.41 -2.05
CA LYS A 310 -7.55 0.92 -2.09
C LYS A 310 -7.62 2.26 -2.82
N TYR A 311 -6.69 3.18 -2.57
CA TYR A 311 -6.57 4.46 -3.26
C TYR A 311 -6.35 4.25 -4.77
N PHE A 312 -5.37 3.44 -5.14
CA PHE A 312 -5.03 3.11 -6.52
C PHE A 312 -6.21 2.48 -7.28
N ARG A 313 -6.92 1.53 -6.66
CA ARG A 313 -8.10 0.89 -7.28
C ARG A 313 -9.28 1.84 -7.51
N LYS A 314 -9.37 2.94 -6.75
CA LYS A 314 -10.37 4.00 -6.94
C LYS A 314 -9.95 5.06 -7.96
N SER A 315 -8.70 5.01 -8.45
CA SER A 315 -8.21 5.96 -9.44
C SER A 315 -8.93 5.79 -10.77
N ALA A 316 -9.09 6.90 -11.49
CA ALA A 316 -9.67 6.90 -12.82
C ALA A 316 -8.84 6.09 -13.81
N TYR A 317 -7.52 6.04 -13.62
CA TYR A 317 -6.63 5.20 -14.41
C TYR A 317 -6.98 3.72 -14.25
N PHE A 318 -6.98 3.21 -13.01
CA PHE A 318 -7.24 1.80 -12.75
C PHE A 318 -8.64 1.39 -13.19
N VAL A 319 -9.67 2.19 -12.88
CA VAL A 319 -11.06 1.88 -13.27
C VAL A 319 -11.18 1.77 -14.80
N ARG A 320 -10.57 2.70 -15.56
CA ARG A 320 -10.57 2.61 -17.03
C ARG A 320 -9.84 1.36 -17.55
N GLN A 321 -8.70 1.01 -16.97
CA GLN A 321 -7.99 -0.22 -17.37
C GLN A 321 -8.80 -1.47 -17.02
N TYR A 322 -9.43 -1.51 -15.84
CA TYR A 322 -10.28 -2.62 -15.43
C TYR A 322 -11.50 -2.77 -16.36
N MET A 323 -12.18 -1.67 -16.68
CA MET A 323 -13.31 -1.65 -17.62
C MET A 323 -12.89 -2.11 -19.02
N PHE A 324 -11.71 -1.70 -19.50
CA PHE A 324 -11.18 -2.13 -20.80
C PHE A 324 -10.98 -3.66 -20.84
N ASN A 325 -10.40 -4.24 -19.80
CA ASN A 325 -10.24 -5.70 -19.69
C ASN A 325 -11.59 -6.42 -19.64
N ALA A 326 -12.52 -5.93 -18.81
CA ALA A 326 -13.85 -6.49 -18.71
C ALA A 326 -14.59 -6.44 -20.05
N LEU A 327 -14.49 -5.32 -20.78
CA LEU A 327 -15.12 -5.15 -22.09
C LEU A 327 -14.60 -6.15 -23.14
N ILE A 328 -13.28 -6.34 -23.22
CA ILE A 328 -12.68 -7.29 -24.18
C ILE A 328 -13.09 -8.72 -23.85
N LEU A 329 -13.02 -9.12 -22.58
CA LEU A 329 -13.42 -10.46 -22.15
C LEU A 329 -14.92 -10.72 -22.37
N SER A 330 -15.77 -9.74 -22.05
CA SER A 330 -17.21 -9.81 -22.33
C SER A 330 -17.50 -9.93 -23.82
N SER A 331 -16.69 -9.28 -24.68
CA SER A 331 -16.83 -9.35 -26.13
C SER A 331 -16.50 -10.76 -26.67
N VAL A 332 -15.48 -11.43 -26.12
CA VAL A 332 -15.17 -12.83 -26.46
C VAL A 332 -16.28 -13.77 -25.95
N LEU A 333 -16.77 -13.58 -24.72
CA LEU A 333 -17.90 -14.35 -24.19
C LEU A 333 -19.14 -14.24 -25.11
N PHE A 334 -19.38 -13.02 -25.60
CA PHE A 334 -20.49 -12.72 -26.47
C PHE A 334 -20.45 -13.49 -27.79
N LEU A 335 -19.26 -13.66 -28.40
CA LEU A 335 -19.11 -14.50 -29.59
C LEU A 335 -19.49 -15.97 -29.32
N GLY A 336 -19.15 -16.48 -28.13
CA GLY A 336 -19.58 -17.81 -27.69
C GLY A 336 -21.10 -17.92 -27.53
N LEU A 337 -21.72 -16.93 -26.86
CA LEU A 337 -23.17 -16.86 -26.66
C LEU A 337 -23.95 -16.80 -27.98
N MET A 338 -23.49 -15.99 -28.93
CA MET A 338 -24.12 -15.91 -30.25
C MET A 338 -24.06 -17.24 -30.99
N ARG A 339 -22.92 -17.93 -30.93
CA ARG A 339 -22.82 -19.27 -31.54
C ARG A 339 -23.75 -20.27 -30.86
N PHE A 340 -23.83 -20.24 -29.53
CA PHE A 340 -24.74 -21.08 -28.75
C PHE A 340 -26.20 -20.87 -29.18
N ALA A 341 -26.66 -19.61 -29.27
CA ALA A 341 -28.01 -19.27 -29.72
C ALA A 341 -28.29 -19.78 -31.15
N THR A 342 -27.37 -19.58 -32.09
CA THR A 342 -27.53 -20.10 -33.46
C THR A 342 -27.49 -21.63 -33.54
N GLY A 343 -26.79 -22.29 -32.61
CA GLY A 343 -26.74 -23.74 -32.50
C GLY A 343 -28.08 -24.33 -32.06
N ILE A 344 -28.71 -23.72 -31.05
CA ILE A 344 -30.06 -24.07 -30.60
C ILE A 344 -31.07 -23.87 -31.73
N ALA A 345 -31.06 -22.70 -32.38
CA ALA A 345 -32.01 -22.37 -33.44
C ALA A 345 -31.92 -23.28 -34.68
N LYS A 346 -30.84 -24.08 -34.80
CA LYS A 346 -30.58 -24.99 -35.93
C LYS A 346 -30.45 -26.45 -35.50
N ASP A 347 -30.86 -26.79 -34.28
CA ASP A 347 -30.79 -28.15 -33.70
C ASP A 347 -29.41 -28.81 -33.85
N LYS A 348 -28.33 -28.04 -33.64
CA LYS A 348 -26.96 -28.55 -33.71
C LYS A 348 -26.46 -29.00 -32.32
N PRO A 349 -25.54 -29.98 -32.25
CA PRO A 349 -24.96 -30.39 -30.97
C PRO A 349 -24.10 -29.26 -30.37
N ILE A 350 -24.45 -28.84 -29.14
CA ILE A 350 -23.86 -27.68 -28.44
C ILE A 350 -23.13 -28.03 -27.13
N MET A 351 -23.12 -29.31 -26.71
CA MET A 351 -22.58 -29.72 -25.39
C MET A 351 -21.14 -29.27 -25.16
N LEU A 352 -20.25 -29.50 -26.13
CA LEU A 352 -18.84 -29.09 -26.01
C LEU A 352 -18.67 -27.57 -25.91
N LEU A 353 -19.51 -26.80 -26.60
CA LEU A 353 -19.49 -25.34 -26.54
C LEU A 353 -19.88 -24.83 -25.14
N ILE A 354 -20.89 -25.45 -24.51
CA ILE A 354 -21.33 -25.11 -23.14
C ILE A 354 -20.18 -25.31 -22.15
N ILE A 355 -19.49 -26.45 -22.22
CA ILE A 355 -18.36 -26.76 -21.34
C ILE A 355 -17.25 -25.70 -21.47
N ILE A 356 -16.89 -25.35 -22.72
CA ILE A 356 -15.86 -24.33 -22.98
C ILE A 356 -16.30 -22.95 -22.49
N MET A 357 -17.57 -22.60 -22.63
CA MET A 357 -18.10 -21.32 -22.14
C MET A 357 -18.11 -21.22 -20.63
N ILE A 358 -18.45 -22.30 -19.91
CA ILE A 358 -18.36 -22.34 -18.44
C ILE A 358 -16.90 -22.20 -18.00
N ALA A 359 -15.98 -22.96 -18.61
CA ALA A 359 -14.55 -22.84 -18.33
C ALA A 359 -14.04 -21.42 -18.62
N TYR A 360 -14.50 -20.80 -19.71
CA TYR A 360 -14.15 -19.42 -20.05
C TYR A 360 -14.71 -18.40 -19.04
N LEU A 361 -15.93 -18.60 -18.53
CA LEU A 361 -16.50 -17.73 -17.49
C LEU A 361 -15.67 -17.79 -16.20
N ILE A 362 -15.27 -18.99 -15.78
CA ILE A 362 -14.37 -19.19 -14.62
C ILE A 362 -13.04 -18.47 -14.88
N PHE A 363 -12.45 -18.65 -16.06
CA PHE A 363 -11.23 -17.96 -16.47
C PHE A 363 -11.39 -16.43 -16.43
N MET A 364 -12.50 -15.89 -16.94
CA MET A 364 -12.79 -14.45 -16.97
C MET A 364 -12.86 -13.87 -15.55
N VAL A 365 -13.61 -14.52 -14.64
CA VAL A 365 -13.71 -14.08 -13.25
C VAL A 365 -12.34 -14.12 -12.56
N TYR A 366 -11.61 -15.23 -12.71
CA TYR A 366 -10.26 -15.37 -12.18
C TYR A 366 -9.31 -14.29 -12.73
N TYR A 367 -9.36 -14.03 -14.04
CA TYR A 367 -8.53 -13.03 -14.70
C TYR A 367 -8.80 -11.62 -14.16
N LEU A 368 -10.08 -11.24 -14.00
CA LEU A 368 -10.44 -9.93 -13.47
C LEU A 368 -10.02 -9.74 -12.01
N ILE A 369 -10.09 -10.80 -11.19
CA ILE A 369 -9.53 -10.79 -9.83
C ILE A 369 -8.00 -10.61 -9.89
N ARG A 370 -7.32 -11.31 -10.80
CA ARG A 370 -5.87 -11.20 -11.01
C ARG A 370 -5.44 -9.80 -11.45
N VAL A 371 -6.19 -9.12 -12.32
CA VAL A 371 -5.90 -7.73 -12.74
C VAL A 371 -5.84 -6.78 -11.54
N LYS A 372 -6.72 -6.95 -10.54
CA LYS A 372 -6.70 -6.15 -9.30
C LYS A 372 -5.41 -6.31 -8.49
N LYS A 373 -4.74 -7.46 -8.61
CA LYS A 373 -3.51 -7.81 -7.89
C LYS A 373 -2.24 -7.57 -8.71
N MET A 374 -2.34 -7.36 -10.02
CA MET A 374 -1.18 -7.29 -10.93
C MET A 374 -0.23 -6.11 -10.62
N PHE A 375 -0.76 -4.97 -10.19
CA PHE A 375 0.08 -3.84 -9.80
C PHE A 375 0.84 -4.12 -8.50
N PRO A 376 0.18 -4.34 -7.34
CA PRO A 376 0.87 -4.50 -6.06
C PRO A 376 1.70 -5.78 -5.93
N LEU A 377 1.23 -6.93 -6.43
CA LEU A 377 1.92 -8.21 -6.22
C LEU A 377 3.03 -8.49 -7.24
N LYS A 378 3.04 -7.80 -8.39
CA LYS A 378 4.00 -8.08 -9.46
C LYS A 378 4.73 -6.84 -9.91
N THR A 379 4.00 -5.85 -10.44
CA THR A 379 4.64 -4.70 -11.10
C THR A 379 5.55 -3.92 -10.16
N LEU A 380 5.08 -3.65 -8.93
CA LEU A 380 5.85 -2.88 -7.95
C LEU A 380 7.07 -3.66 -7.42
N PRO A 381 6.96 -4.91 -6.94
CA PRO A 381 8.13 -5.70 -6.55
C PRO A 381 9.11 -5.96 -7.70
N GLU A 382 8.63 -6.27 -8.91
CA GLU A 382 9.48 -6.48 -10.10
C GLU A 382 10.28 -5.20 -10.43
N PHE A 383 9.68 -4.02 -10.26
CA PHE A 383 10.40 -2.75 -10.44
C PHE A 383 11.57 -2.62 -9.46
N TYR A 384 11.34 -2.82 -8.15
CA TYR A 384 12.42 -2.74 -7.16
C TYR A 384 13.53 -3.76 -7.42
N LYS A 385 13.18 -4.99 -7.77
CA LYS A 385 14.16 -6.05 -8.09
C LYS A 385 15.00 -5.74 -9.33
N ASN A 386 14.44 -5.02 -10.31
CA ASN A 386 15.13 -4.67 -11.55
C ASN A 386 15.91 -3.34 -11.46
N ASN A 387 15.63 -2.52 -10.44
CA ASN A 387 16.15 -1.15 -10.29
C ASN A 387 16.96 -0.95 -9.00
N THR A 388 17.56 -2.03 -8.47
CA THR A 388 18.30 -2.02 -7.20
C THR A 388 19.40 -0.96 -7.14
N SER A 389 20.20 -0.81 -8.20
CA SER A 389 21.27 0.18 -8.27
C SER A 389 20.76 1.62 -8.31
N SER A 390 19.70 1.90 -9.07
CA SER A 390 19.13 3.25 -9.17
C SER A 390 18.44 3.71 -7.88
N LEU A 391 17.91 2.75 -7.11
CA LEU A 391 17.23 3.02 -5.84
C LEU A 391 18.17 3.02 -4.63
N GLN A 392 19.49 2.95 -4.86
CA GLN A 392 20.52 2.91 -3.81
C GLN A 392 20.21 1.85 -2.73
N ILE A 393 19.70 0.69 -3.14
CA ILE A 393 19.39 -0.39 -2.22
C ILE A 393 20.71 -0.91 -1.61
N ASP A 394 20.80 -0.83 -0.29
CA ASP A 394 21.97 -1.25 0.48
C ASP A 394 22.12 -2.77 0.46
N ALA A 395 22.92 -3.26 -0.48
CA ALA A 395 23.25 -4.67 -0.63
C ALA A 395 24.13 -5.11 0.55
N GLY A 396 23.58 -5.97 1.41
CA GLY A 396 24.23 -6.43 2.66
C GLY A 396 23.42 -6.15 3.92
N ARG A 397 22.33 -5.36 3.83
CA ARG A 397 21.35 -5.25 4.91
C ARG A 397 20.36 -6.43 4.82
N TRP A 398 20.24 -7.19 5.91
CA TRP A 398 19.50 -8.46 5.94
C TRP A 398 18.04 -8.38 5.46
N ASP A 399 17.37 -7.24 5.71
CA ASP A 399 15.96 -7.05 5.36
C ASP A 399 15.76 -6.86 3.85
N TRP A 400 16.70 -6.20 3.17
CA TRP A 400 16.76 -6.14 1.71
C TRP A 400 17.09 -7.50 1.09
N ASP A 401 18.05 -8.23 1.65
CA ASP A 401 18.39 -9.57 1.18
C ASP A 401 17.18 -10.51 1.29
N TYR A 402 16.43 -10.41 2.39
CA TYR A 402 15.19 -11.16 2.56
C TYR A 402 14.11 -10.79 1.54
N PHE A 403 13.94 -9.52 1.18
CA PHE A 403 13.01 -9.12 0.11
C PHE A 403 13.44 -9.67 -1.27
N LEU A 404 14.74 -9.63 -1.58
CA LEU A 404 15.28 -10.05 -2.87
C LEU A 404 15.21 -11.58 -3.04
N MET A 405 15.67 -12.33 -2.04
CA MET A 405 15.80 -13.80 -2.05
C MET A 405 14.56 -14.54 -1.53
N GLY A 406 13.67 -13.87 -0.79
CA GLY A 406 12.48 -14.48 -0.20
C GLY A 406 12.84 -15.55 0.84
N THR A 407 12.17 -16.70 0.80
CA THR A 407 12.36 -17.77 1.79
C THR A 407 13.77 -18.37 1.80
N ALA A 408 14.57 -18.15 0.75
CA ALA A 408 15.96 -18.60 0.70
C ALA A 408 16.88 -17.84 1.67
N ALA A 409 16.47 -16.65 2.11
CA ALA A 409 17.19 -15.84 3.11
C ALA A 409 16.63 -16.03 4.54
N LEU A 410 15.80 -17.05 4.77
CA LEU A 410 15.38 -17.40 6.13
C LEU A 410 16.41 -18.30 6.82
N ALA A 411 16.55 -18.11 8.11
CA ALA A 411 17.34 -18.94 9.00
C ALA A 411 16.93 -20.41 8.81
N PRO A 412 17.87 -21.33 8.55
CA PRO A 412 17.55 -22.72 8.23
C PRO A 412 16.67 -23.42 9.28
N VAL A 413 16.85 -23.05 10.55
CA VAL A 413 16.10 -23.61 11.69
C VAL A 413 14.61 -23.18 11.67
N LEU A 414 14.30 -22.04 11.05
CA LEU A 414 12.93 -21.50 10.98
C LEU A 414 12.11 -22.10 9.82
N ILE A 415 12.77 -22.57 8.76
CA ILE A 415 12.13 -23.14 7.56
C ILE A 415 11.11 -24.24 7.89
N PRO A 416 11.43 -25.30 8.68
CA PRO A 416 10.46 -26.35 8.97
C PRO A 416 9.25 -25.86 9.78
N LEU A 417 9.44 -24.85 10.65
CA LEU A 417 8.36 -24.26 11.45
C LEU A 417 7.40 -23.44 10.56
N VAL A 418 7.95 -22.68 9.61
CA VAL A 418 7.18 -21.92 8.62
C VAL A 418 6.44 -22.86 7.67
N GLN A 419 7.07 -23.96 7.24
CA GLN A 419 6.43 -24.93 6.36
C GLN A 419 5.24 -25.62 7.04
N LYS A 420 5.42 -26.08 8.28
CA LYS A 420 4.33 -26.68 9.08
C LYS A 420 3.13 -25.73 9.24
N GLN A 421 3.39 -24.45 9.50
CA GLN A 421 2.34 -23.44 9.61
C GLN A 421 1.58 -23.24 8.29
N ARG A 422 2.26 -23.28 7.13
CA ARG A 422 1.62 -23.19 5.82
C ARG A 422 0.73 -24.39 5.52
N GLU A 423 1.18 -25.59 5.84
CA GLU A 423 0.40 -26.84 5.66
C GLU A 423 -0.88 -26.81 6.51
N ASN A 424 -0.77 -26.43 7.79
CA ASN A 424 -1.93 -26.26 8.68
C ASN A 424 -2.93 -25.18 8.19
N SER A 425 -2.42 -24.14 7.54
CA SER A 425 -3.25 -23.06 6.97
C SER A 425 -3.92 -23.46 5.64
N ALA A 426 -3.36 -24.44 4.91
CA ALA A 426 -3.94 -24.96 3.67
C ALA A 426 -5.08 -25.94 3.95
N ASP A 427 -4.94 -26.80 4.98
CA ASP A 427 -5.98 -27.76 5.37
C ASP A 427 -7.22 -27.10 6.02
N SER A 428 -7.06 -25.90 6.59
CA SER A 428 -8.17 -25.10 7.13
C SER A 428 -8.87 -24.20 6.08
N GLY A 429 -8.36 -24.16 4.85
CA GLY A 429 -8.87 -23.32 3.75
C GLY A 429 -10.02 -23.92 2.91
N GLY A 430 -10.59 -25.04 3.35
CA GLY A 430 -11.74 -25.67 2.70
C GLY A 430 -13.04 -24.88 2.91
N CYS A 431 -13.47 -24.13 1.89
CA CYS A 431 -14.80 -23.56 1.71
C CYS A 431 -15.16 -22.33 2.57
N SER A 432 -14.97 -21.13 2.00
CA SER A 432 -15.72 -19.92 2.34
C SER A 432 -15.69 -18.95 1.16
N THR A 433 -16.78 -18.90 0.40
CA THR A 433 -17.08 -17.82 -0.55
C THR A 433 -17.08 -16.47 0.16
N PRO A 434 -16.45 -15.40 -0.37
CA PRO A 434 -16.63 -14.07 0.18
C PRO A 434 -17.97 -13.50 -0.30
N GLY A 435 -18.95 -13.49 0.60
CA GLY A 435 -20.18 -12.73 0.43
C GLY A 435 -19.89 -11.24 0.60
N ASP A 436 -20.24 -10.46 -0.42
CA ASP A 436 -20.44 -9.02 -0.32
C ASP A 436 -21.50 -8.72 0.75
N GLY A 437 -21.20 -7.76 1.63
CA GLY A 437 -22.13 -7.25 2.63
C GLY A 437 -21.62 -5.93 3.21
N GLY A 438 -21.99 -4.82 2.57
CA GLY A 438 -21.79 -3.49 3.13
C GLY A 438 -22.89 -3.13 4.12
N SER A 439 -22.54 -2.46 5.21
CA SER A 439 -23.32 -1.38 5.83
C SER A 439 -22.57 -0.87 7.07
N CYS A 440 -22.11 0.38 7.05
CA CYS A 440 -21.91 1.13 8.28
C CYS A 440 -22.58 2.48 8.05
N GLY A 441 -23.78 2.60 8.62
CA GLY A 441 -24.62 3.78 8.57
C GLY A 441 -24.02 4.92 9.37
N SER A 442 -24.24 6.11 8.82
CA SER A 442 -24.14 7.41 9.46
C SER A 442 -25.34 7.67 10.36
N SER A 443 -25.10 8.01 11.63
CA SER A 443 -25.98 8.77 12.53
C SER A 443 -25.10 9.14 13.73
N GLY A 444 -24.82 10.38 14.09
CA GLY A 444 -25.74 11.50 14.28
C GLY A 444 -25.70 11.86 15.76
N CYS A 445 -24.69 12.64 16.19
CA CYS A 445 -24.61 13.15 17.56
C CYS A 445 -25.50 14.40 17.68
N GLY A 446 -26.71 14.19 18.20
CA GLY A 446 -27.58 15.24 18.73
C GLY A 446 -27.08 15.70 20.10
N GLY A 447 -27.17 17.00 20.34
CA GLY A 447 -26.74 17.66 21.57
C GLY A 447 -27.67 17.42 22.76
N CYS A 448 -27.11 17.62 23.95
CA CYS A 448 -27.84 17.73 25.20
C CYS A 448 -27.71 19.17 25.70
N GLY A 449 -28.84 19.84 25.87
CA GLY A 449 -29.03 21.06 26.64
C GLY A 449 -30.36 20.96 27.38
N GLY A 450 -30.39 21.50 28.61
CA GLY A 450 -31.55 21.62 29.51
C GLY A 450 -31.83 20.35 30.31
N ASP A 451 -31.88 20.33 31.64
CA ASP A 451 -32.16 21.40 32.60
C ASP A 451 -31.17 21.47 33.77
#